data_AF-A0A8C1KT53-F1
#
_entry.id   AF-A0A8C1KT53-F1
#
_cell.length_a   1.000
_cell.length_b   1.000
_cell.length_c   1.000
_cell.angle_alpha   90.00
_cell.angle_beta   90.00
_cell.angle_gamma   90.00
#
_symmetry.space_group_name_H-M   'P 1'
#
loop_
_entity.id
_entity.type
_entity.pdbx_description
1 polymer ?
#
loop_
_entity_poly.entity_id
_entity_poly.type
_entity_poly.pdbx_seq_one_letter_code
_entity_poly.pdbx_strand_id
1 'polypeptide(L)'
;MIFLCFYSGLKTQAALLGGSTMVIAHVLPERGASLLEEFEKIRAHADAEACCDYALHVGVTWWGPKVRREMQVLVGEKGVNSFQMFMAYKDVLMLKDSELYQAMHSCKDIGAVARVHAENGELVHEGTKEALDLGISGPEGMEISRPEELEAEATHRAITIANRAHCPVYLVNVSSVSAADVIAAARMQDKVVHAETTLAHSALSGMHYYHQDWAHAAAHVIAPPLRLDPNTPDCLMGLLGNDIINVVASDHRAFNTKQKAMGKEDFTKIPHGAAGVEDRMSVIWERGVVAGKMDENRFVAVTSSNAAKIYNLYPRKGRIVPGADADVVVWDPDASRTISASSQAQGGDFNLYEGQRCHGVPLVTISRGRLVCENGVFTCAQGSGRFYPMRSFPDFLYKKMVQREKVPLSVYRCRDPQTQRLRGVDRAPYSGDVAAVTNSIRKESATPEGDVPMRASTRHSGVRDLHESSFSLSGAQVDDHIPKRSSARILAPPGGRSSGIW
;
A
#
# COMPACT_ATOMS: atom_id res chain seq x y z
N MET A 1 -3.50 21.99 -4.30
CA MET A 1 -3.28 20.73 -3.53
C MET A 1 -3.94 19.55 -4.22
N ILE A 2 -3.38 18.33 -4.09
CA ILE A 2 -3.93 17.10 -4.67
C ILE A 2 -4.20 16.11 -3.53
N PHE A 3 -5.37 15.47 -3.55
CA PHE A 3 -5.90 14.60 -2.49
C PHE A 3 -6.44 13.27 -3.06
N LEU A 4 -6.72 12.25 -2.23
CA LEU A 4 -7.19 10.92 -2.63
C LEU A 4 -8.43 10.45 -1.83
N CYS A 5 -9.53 10.06 -2.49
CA CYS A 5 -10.85 9.81 -1.86
C CYS A 5 -11.54 8.52 -2.37
N PHE A 6 -12.35 7.84 -1.55
CA PHE A 6 -13.32 6.83 -2.04
C PHE A 6 -14.69 7.48 -2.30
N TYR A 7 -15.41 6.97 -3.30
CA TYR A 7 -16.62 7.61 -3.79
C TYR A 7 -17.87 7.26 -2.95
N SER A 8 -18.34 8.24 -2.17
CA SER A 8 -19.72 8.41 -1.69
C SER A 8 -20.02 9.92 -1.64
N GLY A 9 -20.15 10.51 -2.83
CA GLY A 9 -20.22 11.95 -3.05
C GLY A 9 -18.84 12.58 -2.93
N LEU A 10 -18.30 13.14 -4.03
CA LEU A 10 -17.06 13.90 -3.99
C LEU A 10 -17.30 15.13 -3.10
N LYS A 11 -16.97 15.04 -1.80
CA LYS A 11 -17.06 16.11 -0.78
C LYS A 11 -16.04 17.22 -1.03
N THR A 12 -16.02 17.72 -2.27
CA THR A 12 -15.10 18.71 -2.83
C THR A 12 -15.32 20.08 -2.21
N GLN A 13 -16.54 20.39 -1.75
CA GLN A 13 -16.79 21.54 -0.88
C GLN A 13 -15.93 21.47 0.39
N ALA A 14 -15.97 20.34 1.12
CA ALA A 14 -15.21 20.16 2.34
C ALA A 14 -13.69 20.16 2.08
N ALA A 15 -13.26 19.57 0.95
CA ALA A 15 -11.89 19.68 0.49
C ALA A 15 -11.46 21.14 0.32
N LEU A 16 -12.25 21.97 -0.37
CA LEU A 16 -11.95 23.38 -0.60
C LEU A 16 -11.95 24.21 0.69
N LEU A 17 -12.89 23.97 1.60
CA LEU A 17 -12.91 24.58 2.93
C LEU A 17 -11.66 24.21 3.74
N GLY A 18 -11.17 22.98 3.60
CA GLY A 18 -9.92 22.52 4.18
C GLY A 18 -8.64 22.93 3.42
N GLY A 19 -8.73 23.73 2.34
CA GLY A 19 -7.56 24.14 1.54
C GLY A 19 -7.06 23.10 0.52
N SER A 20 -7.81 22.04 0.26
CA SER A 20 -7.50 21.06 -0.80
C SER A 20 -8.26 21.36 -2.09
N THR A 21 -7.53 21.61 -3.19
CA THR A 21 -8.09 22.12 -4.46
C THR A 21 -8.20 21.08 -5.59
N MET A 22 -7.77 19.84 -5.36
CA MET A 22 -7.96 18.73 -6.29
C MET A 22 -8.10 17.42 -5.53
N VAL A 23 -8.99 16.55 -6.01
CA VAL A 23 -9.22 15.20 -5.47
C VAL A 23 -8.98 14.13 -6.55
N ILE A 24 -8.38 13.01 -6.19
CA ILE A 24 -8.27 11.83 -7.04
C ILE A 24 -9.13 10.75 -6.39
N ALA A 25 -10.27 10.43 -7.00
CA ALA A 25 -11.20 9.47 -6.41
C ALA A 25 -10.95 8.04 -6.90
N HIS A 26 -11.40 7.05 -6.14
CA HIS A 26 -11.36 5.64 -6.52
C HIS A 26 -12.63 5.22 -7.26
N VAL A 27 -12.44 4.64 -8.44
CA VAL A 27 -13.41 3.78 -9.14
C VAL A 27 -13.14 2.36 -8.66
N LEU A 28 -14.14 1.68 -8.08
CA LEU A 28 -13.97 0.35 -7.53
C LEU A 28 -14.99 -0.62 -8.15
N PRO A 29 -14.65 -1.27 -9.27
CA PRO A 29 -15.54 -2.24 -9.91
C PRO A 29 -15.71 -3.50 -9.06
N GLU A 30 -16.91 -4.05 -9.07
CA GLU A 30 -17.16 -5.39 -8.53
C GLU A 30 -16.35 -6.45 -9.29
N ARG A 31 -16.08 -7.58 -8.64
CA ARG A 31 -15.35 -8.69 -9.25
C ARG A 31 -16.09 -9.21 -10.48
N GLY A 32 -15.43 -9.19 -11.64
CA GLY A 32 -15.99 -9.59 -12.94
C GLY A 32 -16.63 -8.46 -13.75
N ALA A 33 -16.86 -7.29 -13.14
CA ALA A 33 -17.41 -6.12 -13.84
C ALA A 33 -16.37 -5.47 -14.78
N SER A 34 -16.85 -4.68 -15.75
CA SER A 34 -15.98 -3.88 -16.63
C SER A 34 -15.39 -2.69 -15.87
N LEU A 35 -14.09 -2.48 -16.01
CA LEU A 35 -13.39 -1.31 -15.48
C LEU A 35 -13.84 -0.02 -16.18
N LEU A 36 -14.13 -0.10 -17.48
CA LEU A 36 -14.52 1.05 -18.30
C LEU A 36 -15.93 1.53 -17.96
N GLU A 37 -16.89 0.61 -17.80
CA GLU A 37 -18.27 0.96 -17.46
C GLU A 37 -18.35 1.65 -16.10
N GLU A 38 -17.67 1.10 -15.08
CA GLU A 38 -17.65 1.73 -13.76
C GLU A 38 -16.89 3.07 -13.79
N PHE A 39 -15.82 3.19 -14.57
CA PHE A 39 -15.13 4.48 -14.76
C PHE A 39 -16.07 5.54 -15.34
N GLU A 40 -16.81 5.25 -16.41
CA GLU A 40 -17.71 6.23 -17.04
C GLU A 40 -18.87 6.62 -16.12
N LYS A 41 -19.42 5.64 -15.37
CA LYS A 41 -20.46 5.88 -14.38
C LYS A 41 -19.99 6.85 -13.28
N ILE A 42 -18.82 6.57 -12.67
CA ILE A 42 -18.27 7.43 -11.62
C ILE A 42 -17.88 8.79 -12.17
N ARG A 43 -17.29 8.83 -13.37
CA ARG A 43 -16.92 10.08 -14.03
C ARG A 43 -18.13 10.96 -14.29
N ALA A 44 -19.23 10.41 -14.81
CA ALA A 44 -20.43 11.17 -15.15
C ALA A 44 -21.03 11.87 -13.92
N HIS A 45 -21.08 11.19 -12.78
CA HIS A 45 -21.53 11.82 -11.54
C HIS A 45 -20.53 12.85 -11.01
N ALA A 46 -19.23 12.53 -11.05
CA ALA A 46 -18.19 13.45 -10.61
C ALA A 46 -18.19 14.76 -11.43
N ASP A 47 -18.36 14.68 -12.76
CA ASP A 47 -18.43 15.84 -13.66
C ASP A 47 -19.65 16.72 -13.34
N ALA A 48 -20.74 16.16 -12.80
CA ALA A 48 -21.94 16.90 -12.42
C ALA A 48 -21.81 17.60 -11.05
N GLU A 49 -21.09 17.01 -10.09
CA GLU A 49 -21.10 17.48 -8.70
C GLU A 49 -19.80 18.19 -8.26
N ALA A 50 -18.65 17.86 -8.85
CA ALA A 50 -17.36 18.31 -8.35
C ALA A 50 -17.23 19.84 -8.34
N CYS A 51 -16.85 20.42 -7.20
CA CYS A 51 -16.61 21.85 -7.02
C CYS A 51 -15.15 22.24 -7.27
N CYS A 52 -14.23 21.28 -7.27
CA CYS A 52 -12.81 21.47 -7.59
C CYS A 52 -12.35 20.39 -8.59
N ASP A 53 -11.17 20.59 -9.19
CA ASP A 53 -10.66 19.64 -10.17
C ASP A 53 -10.50 18.24 -9.59
N TYR A 54 -10.64 17.21 -10.42
CA TYR A 54 -10.50 15.84 -9.94
C TYR A 54 -9.89 14.91 -10.97
N ALA A 55 -9.36 13.77 -10.52
CA ALA A 55 -8.98 12.65 -11.39
C ALA A 55 -9.46 11.34 -10.77
N LEU A 56 -9.18 10.21 -11.44
CA LEU A 56 -9.67 8.90 -11.00
C LEU A 56 -8.56 7.85 -11.02
N HIS A 57 -8.46 7.11 -9.93
CA HIS A 57 -7.81 5.80 -9.86
C HIS A 57 -8.82 4.72 -10.18
N VAL A 58 -8.37 3.63 -10.80
CA VAL A 58 -9.26 2.49 -11.13
C VAL A 58 -8.81 1.23 -10.42
N GLY A 59 -9.70 0.61 -9.66
CA GLY A 59 -9.46 -0.63 -8.93
C GLY A 59 -9.37 -1.84 -9.86
N VAL A 60 -8.31 -2.62 -9.76
CA VAL A 60 -8.16 -3.92 -10.41
C VAL A 60 -8.49 -4.99 -9.37
N THR A 61 -9.76 -5.38 -9.32
CA THR A 61 -10.34 -6.30 -8.31
C THR A 61 -10.40 -7.76 -8.80
N TRP A 62 -10.00 -7.99 -10.04
CA TRP A 62 -9.86 -9.30 -10.68
C TRP A 62 -8.90 -9.21 -11.86
N TRP A 63 -8.41 -10.34 -12.34
CA TRP A 63 -7.44 -10.37 -13.43
C TRP A 63 -7.86 -11.26 -14.59
N GLY A 64 -7.60 -10.80 -15.81
CA GLY A 64 -7.82 -11.56 -17.04
C GLY A 64 -7.54 -10.74 -18.31
N PRO A 65 -7.63 -11.36 -19.50
CA PRO A 65 -7.37 -10.67 -20.77
C PRO A 65 -8.27 -9.45 -21.02
N LYS A 66 -9.51 -9.47 -20.54
CA LYS A 66 -10.43 -8.31 -20.61
C LYS A 66 -9.89 -7.14 -19.80
N VAL A 67 -9.54 -7.36 -18.53
CA VAL A 67 -8.97 -6.34 -17.64
C VAL A 67 -7.71 -5.72 -18.23
N ARG A 68 -6.79 -6.54 -18.75
CA ARG A 68 -5.57 -6.03 -19.40
C ARG A 68 -5.88 -5.07 -20.56
N ARG A 69 -6.86 -5.40 -21.42
CA ARG A 69 -7.27 -4.53 -22.54
C ARG A 69 -7.95 -3.25 -22.03
N GLU A 70 -8.84 -3.36 -21.05
CA GLU A 70 -9.52 -2.20 -20.48
C GLU A 70 -8.55 -1.23 -19.81
N MET A 71 -7.51 -1.73 -19.13
CA MET A 71 -6.41 -0.90 -18.60
C MET A 71 -5.70 -0.12 -19.72
N GLN A 72 -5.45 -0.75 -20.88
CA GLN A 72 -4.84 -0.07 -22.02
C GLN A 72 -5.73 1.06 -22.56
N VAL A 73 -7.05 0.83 -22.67
CA VAL A 73 -8.01 1.86 -23.09
C VAL A 73 -8.10 2.99 -22.07
N LEU A 74 -8.18 2.66 -20.78
CA LEU A 74 -8.22 3.66 -19.70
C LEU A 74 -7.01 4.60 -19.74
N VAL A 75 -5.81 4.05 -20.00
CA VAL A 75 -4.58 4.83 -20.13
C VAL A 75 -4.50 5.60 -21.45
N GLY A 76 -4.78 4.92 -22.57
CA GLY A 76 -4.62 5.50 -23.91
C GLY A 76 -5.66 6.56 -24.25
N GLU A 77 -6.88 6.43 -23.74
CA GLU A 77 -8.03 7.23 -24.19
C GLU A 77 -8.74 7.98 -23.06
N LYS A 78 -8.72 7.46 -21.82
CA LYS A 78 -9.52 8.02 -20.71
C LYS A 78 -8.72 8.85 -19.71
N GLY A 79 -7.40 8.96 -19.88
CA GLY A 79 -6.56 9.80 -19.03
C GLY A 79 -6.39 9.25 -17.61
N VAL A 80 -6.41 7.94 -17.44
CA VAL A 80 -6.05 7.27 -16.19
C VAL A 80 -4.58 6.86 -16.27
N ASN A 81 -3.80 7.00 -15.20
CA ASN A 81 -2.43 6.47 -15.16
C ASN A 81 -2.13 5.68 -13.89
N SER A 82 -3.14 5.27 -13.14
CA SER A 82 -2.95 4.72 -11.80
C SER A 82 -4.05 3.73 -11.47
N PHE A 83 -3.62 2.54 -11.04
CA PHE A 83 -4.49 1.40 -10.77
C PHE A 83 -4.33 0.95 -9.32
N GLN A 84 -5.44 0.67 -8.64
CA GLN A 84 -5.46 0.22 -7.25
C GLN A 84 -5.65 -1.30 -7.18
N MET A 85 -4.73 -1.98 -6.52
CA MET A 85 -4.78 -3.42 -6.26
C MET A 85 -4.88 -3.68 -4.75
N PHE A 86 -5.41 -4.83 -4.38
CA PHE A 86 -5.60 -5.23 -2.99
C PHE A 86 -4.98 -6.61 -2.74
N MET A 87 -4.20 -6.72 -1.67
CA MET A 87 -3.71 -7.99 -1.14
C MET A 87 -4.58 -8.52 0.01
N ALA A 88 -5.56 -7.70 0.44
CA ALA A 88 -6.55 -7.99 1.46
C ALA A 88 -7.96 -8.11 0.86
N TYR A 89 -8.97 -8.33 1.71
CA TYR A 89 -10.37 -8.52 1.32
C TYR A 89 -10.55 -9.79 0.47
N LYS A 90 -10.18 -10.93 1.06
CA LYS A 90 -10.34 -12.27 0.48
C LYS A 90 -11.75 -12.43 -0.11
N ASP A 91 -11.80 -13.04 -1.29
CA ASP A 91 -13.02 -13.29 -2.09
C ASP A 91 -13.76 -12.05 -2.62
N VAL A 92 -13.37 -10.83 -2.25
CA VAL A 92 -14.00 -9.58 -2.69
C VAL A 92 -13.09 -8.78 -3.63
N LEU A 93 -11.92 -8.34 -3.15
CA LEU A 93 -10.99 -7.48 -3.91
C LEU A 93 -9.59 -8.08 -4.07
N MET A 94 -9.27 -9.11 -3.29
CA MET A 94 -7.91 -9.68 -3.19
C MET A 94 -7.44 -10.28 -4.52
N LEU A 95 -6.24 -9.87 -4.94
CA LEU A 95 -5.50 -10.53 -6.01
C LEU A 95 -4.48 -11.52 -5.43
N LYS A 96 -4.33 -12.68 -6.08
CA LYS A 96 -3.24 -13.62 -5.80
C LYS A 96 -1.92 -13.08 -6.35
N ASP A 97 -0.79 -13.59 -5.86
CA ASP A 97 0.54 -13.15 -6.31
C ASP A 97 0.76 -13.23 -7.82
N SER A 98 0.23 -14.28 -8.47
CA SER A 98 0.32 -14.45 -9.92
C SER A 98 -0.47 -13.37 -10.67
N GLU A 99 -1.65 -13.00 -10.17
CA GLU A 99 -2.50 -11.94 -10.72
C GLU A 99 -1.86 -10.57 -10.49
N LEU A 100 -1.34 -10.33 -9.28
CA LEU A 100 -0.64 -9.10 -8.92
C LEU A 100 0.60 -8.88 -9.79
N TYR A 101 1.39 -9.94 -10.04
CA TYR A 101 2.54 -9.88 -10.95
C TYR A 101 2.12 -9.47 -12.36
N GLN A 102 1.06 -10.08 -12.91
CA GLN A 102 0.58 -9.77 -14.26
C GLN A 102 -0.04 -8.36 -14.37
N ALA A 103 -0.75 -7.93 -13.33
CA ALA A 103 -1.30 -6.58 -13.23
C ALA A 103 -0.19 -5.53 -13.16
N MET A 104 0.84 -5.73 -12.33
CA MET A 104 2.00 -4.84 -12.24
C MET A 104 2.82 -4.83 -13.54
N HIS A 105 3.02 -5.99 -14.17
CA HIS A 105 3.66 -6.06 -15.48
C HIS A 105 2.88 -5.26 -16.53
N SER A 106 1.55 -5.35 -16.51
CA SER A 106 0.70 -4.56 -17.41
C SER A 106 0.77 -3.07 -17.10
N CYS A 107 0.82 -2.67 -15.81
CA CYS A 107 1.05 -1.28 -15.42
C CYS A 107 2.37 -0.75 -15.97
N LYS A 108 3.45 -1.54 -15.89
CA LYS A 108 4.75 -1.21 -16.46
C LYS A 108 4.68 -0.99 -17.97
N ASP A 109 4.02 -1.89 -18.71
CA ASP A 109 3.92 -1.81 -20.18
C ASP A 109 3.19 -0.55 -20.65
N ILE A 110 2.16 -0.12 -19.90
CA ILE A 110 1.34 1.05 -20.24
C ILE A 110 1.80 2.33 -19.53
N GLY A 111 2.86 2.29 -18.72
CA GLY A 111 3.40 3.46 -18.03
C GLY A 111 2.53 3.96 -16.86
N ALA A 112 1.78 3.09 -16.20
CA ALA A 112 0.90 3.42 -15.09
C ALA A 112 1.55 3.21 -13.71
N VAL A 113 0.96 3.80 -12.67
CA VAL A 113 1.33 3.66 -11.26
C VAL A 113 0.54 2.49 -10.66
N ALA A 114 1.24 1.50 -10.12
CA ALA A 114 0.64 0.39 -9.39
C ALA A 114 0.46 0.76 -7.91
N ARG A 115 -0.76 1.11 -7.51
CA ARG A 115 -1.13 1.34 -6.10
C ARG A 115 -1.51 0.02 -5.43
N VAL A 116 -1.02 -0.24 -4.23
CA VAL A 116 -1.27 -1.52 -3.53
C VAL A 116 -1.67 -1.27 -2.08
N HIS A 117 -2.86 -1.77 -1.72
CA HIS A 117 -3.27 -1.97 -0.32
C HIS A 117 -2.65 -3.28 0.16
N ALA A 118 -1.67 -3.18 1.06
CA ALA A 118 -0.79 -4.28 1.41
C ALA A 118 -1.03 -4.78 2.84
N GLU A 119 -2.02 -5.66 3.01
CA GLU A 119 -2.14 -6.55 4.17
C GLU A 119 -2.27 -7.99 3.66
N ASN A 120 -1.81 -8.99 4.42
CA ASN A 120 -1.98 -10.39 4.05
C ASN A 120 -3.44 -10.84 4.21
N GLY A 121 -4.21 -10.86 3.13
CA GLY A 121 -5.64 -11.14 3.15
C GLY A 121 -6.06 -12.52 3.67
N GLU A 122 -5.20 -13.53 3.56
CA GLU A 122 -5.46 -14.86 4.12
C GLU A 122 -5.33 -14.83 5.64
N LEU A 123 -4.25 -14.24 6.16
CA LEU A 123 -4.04 -14.14 7.61
C LEU A 123 -5.03 -13.17 8.26
N VAL A 124 -5.42 -12.10 7.58
CA VAL A 124 -6.53 -11.23 7.99
C VAL A 124 -7.80 -12.05 8.18
N HIS A 125 -8.11 -12.95 7.24
CA HIS A 125 -9.33 -13.76 7.28
C HIS A 125 -9.32 -14.73 8.47
N GLU A 126 -8.21 -15.44 8.68
CA GLU A 126 -8.06 -16.36 9.81
C GLU A 126 -8.05 -15.62 11.16
N GLY A 127 -7.32 -14.51 11.28
CA GLY A 127 -7.28 -13.70 12.51
C GLY A 127 -8.64 -13.07 12.85
N THR A 128 -9.42 -12.72 11.82
CA THR A 128 -10.80 -12.24 12.01
C THR A 128 -11.69 -13.33 12.60
N LYS A 129 -11.60 -14.54 12.05
CA LYS A 129 -12.34 -15.69 12.54
C LYS A 129 -11.93 -16.05 13.98
N GLU A 130 -10.63 -16.08 14.26
CA GLU A 130 -10.09 -16.35 15.59
C GLU A 130 -10.59 -15.34 16.63
N ALA A 131 -10.57 -14.04 16.33
CA ALA A 131 -11.07 -13.02 17.23
C ALA A 131 -12.56 -13.23 17.56
N LEU A 132 -13.39 -13.52 16.55
CA LEU A 132 -14.82 -13.79 16.75
C LEU A 132 -15.06 -15.09 17.54
N ASP A 133 -14.30 -16.16 17.27
CA ASP A 133 -14.38 -17.45 17.99
C ASP A 133 -14.00 -17.28 19.48
N LEU A 134 -13.13 -16.32 19.81
CA LEU A 134 -12.80 -15.90 21.18
C LEU A 134 -13.85 -14.98 21.82
N GLY A 135 -14.94 -14.65 21.11
CA GLY A 135 -16.00 -13.77 21.59
C GLY A 135 -15.70 -12.27 21.46
N ILE A 136 -14.60 -11.91 20.79
CA ILE A 136 -14.21 -10.51 20.55
C ILE A 136 -14.99 -10.00 19.34
N SER A 137 -16.09 -9.32 19.61
CA SER A 137 -17.01 -8.79 18.60
C SER A 137 -17.02 -7.26 18.51
N GLY A 138 -16.36 -6.57 19.44
CA GLY A 138 -16.26 -5.11 19.47
C GLY A 138 -15.22 -4.55 18.48
N PRO A 139 -15.19 -3.21 18.28
CA PRO A 139 -14.29 -2.56 17.32
C PRO A 139 -12.80 -2.85 17.54
N GLU A 140 -12.38 -3.17 18.75
CA GLU A 140 -11.01 -3.63 19.09
C GLU A 140 -10.60 -4.90 18.32
N GLY A 141 -11.55 -5.74 17.93
CA GLY A 141 -11.30 -6.89 17.06
C GLY A 141 -10.68 -6.50 15.72
N MET A 142 -10.88 -5.26 15.24
CA MET A 142 -10.30 -4.75 14.01
C MET A 142 -8.77 -4.65 14.07
N GLU A 143 -8.21 -4.29 15.22
CA GLU A 143 -6.75 -4.19 15.42
C GLU A 143 -6.17 -5.57 15.74
N ILE A 144 -6.81 -6.32 16.63
CA ILE A 144 -6.41 -7.65 17.07
C ILE A 144 -6.31 -8.64 15.90
N SER A 145 -7.29 -8.63 15.00
CA SER A 145 -7.34 -9.56 13.86
C SER A 145 -6.32 -9.27 12.76
N ARG A 146 -5.66 -8.11 12.79
CA ARG A 146 -4.80 -7.61 11.71
C ARG A 146 -3.58 -6.86 12.25
N PRO A 147 -2.73 -7.53 13.06
CA PRO A 147 -1.54 -6.90 13.64
C PRO A 147 -0.58 -6.42 12.54
N GLU A 148 0.31 -5.50 12.88
CA GLU A 148 1.14 -4.79 11.89
C GLU A 148 2.08 -5.68 11.06
N GLU A 149 2.44 -6.86 11.56
CA GLU A 149 3.25 -7.83 10.81
C GLU A 149 2.57 -8.31 9.51
N LEU A 150 1.23 -8.36 9.47
CA LEU A 150 0.47 -8.71 8.26
C LEU A 150 0.59 -7.60 7.19
N GLU A 151 0.70 -6.35 7.60
CA GLU A 151 0.95 -5.21 6.72
C GLU A 151 2.41 -5.22 6.23
N ALA A 152 3.36 -5.47 7.13
CA ALA A 152 4.78 -5.52 6.82
C ALA A 152 5.13 -6.67 5.84
N GLU A 153 4.59 -7.88 6.06
CA GLU A 153 4.76 -9.02 5.15
C GLU A 153 4.25 -8.70 3.75
N ALA A 154 3.00 -8.23 3.66
CA ALA A 154 2.38 -7.92 2.37
C ALA A 154 3.09 -6.75 1.67
N THR A 155 3.55 -5.74 2.41
CA THR A 155 4.36 -4.65 1.87
C THR A 155 5.66 -5.17 1.28
N HIS A 156 6.36 -6.07 1.99
CA HIS A 156 7.59 -6.69 1.52
C HIS A 156 7.35 -7.54 0.25
N ARG A 157 6.27 -8.32 0.24
CA ARG A 157 5.87 -9.16 -0.90
C ARG A 157 5.48 -8.32 -2.12
N ALA A 158 4.67 -7.27 -1.95
CA ALA A 158 4.31 -6.34 -3.02
C ALA A 158 5.55 -5.69 -3.67
N ILE A 159 6.48 -5.21 -2.85
CA ILE A 159 7.75 -4.62 -3.31
C ILE A 159 8.58 -5.65 -4.07
N THR A 160 8.62 -6.89 -3.59
CA THR A 160 9.36 -7.97 -4.23
C THR A 160 8.78 -8.31 -5.61
N ILE A 161 7.45 -8.46 -5.69
CA ILE A 161 6.73 -8.72 -6.95
C ILE A 161 6.93 -7.56 -7.93
N ALA A 162 6.76 -6.31 -7.48
CA ALA A 162 6.95 -5.11 -8.30
C ALA A 162 8.37 -5.02 -8.86
N ASN A 163 9.38 -5.28 -8.02
CA ASN A 163 10.78 -5.28 -8.46
C ASN A 163 11.07 -6.40 -9.47
N ARG A 164 10.41 -7.56 -9.35
CA ARG A 164 10.50 -8.64 -10.36
C ARG A 164 9.75 -8.33 -11.65
N ALA A 165 8.66 -7.56 -11.58
CA ALA A 165 7.90 -7.08 -12.73
C ALA A 165 8.49 -5.80 -13.36
N HIS A 166 9.56 -5.24 -12.78
CA HIS A 166 10.14 -3.96 -13.18
C HIS A 166 9.11 -2.81 -13.19
N CYS A 167 8.15 -2.83 -12.26
CA CYS A 167 7.11 -1.81 -12.13
C CYS A 167 7.42 -0.90 -10.92
N PRO A 168 7.28 0.43 -11.03
CA PRO A 168 7.23 1.28 -9.85
C PRO A 168 5.98 0.95 -9.04
N VAL A 169 6.12 0.85 -7.72
CA VAL A 169 5.00 0.53 -6.81
C VAL A 169 4.75 1.68 -5.84
N TYR A 170 3.46 1.91 -5.56
CA TYR A 170 2.97 2.92 -4.63
C TYR A 170 2.17 2.23 -3.52
N LEU A 171 2.71 2.20 -2.31
CA LEU A 171 2.06 1.59 -1.15
C LEU A 171 1.09 2.61 -0.55
N VAL A 172 -0.18 2.23 -0.41
CA VAL A 172 -1.21 3.12 0.12
C VAL A 172 -1.48 2.80 1.57
N ASN A 173 -1.96 3.80 2.30
CA ASN A 173 -2.43 3.67 3.68
C ASN A 173 -1.42 3.03 4.64
N VAL A 174 -0.12 3.31 4.48
CA VAL A 174 0.92 2.82 5.40
C VAL A 174 0.57 3.25 6.82
N SER A 175 0.30 2.26 7.69
CA SER A 175 -0.24 2.50 9.04
C SER A 175 0.72 2.14 10.17
N SER A 176 1.76 1.35 9.90
CA SER A 176 2.69 0.86 10.92
C SER A 176 4.14 1.25 10.68
N VAL A 177 4.91 1.24 11.76
CA VAL A 177 6.37 1.39 11.73
C VAL A 177 7.01 0.21 10.99
N SER A 178 6.54 -1.02 11.24
CA SER A 178 7.05 -2.22 10.57
C SER A 178 6.92 -2.16 9.04
N ALA A 179 5.78 -1.74 8.49
CA ALA A 179 5.63 -1.57 7.05
C ALA A 179 6.51 -0.44 6.51
N ALA A 180 6.68 0.65 7.27
CA ALA A 180 7.53 1.75 6.87
C ALA A 180 9.03 1.38 6.86
N ASP A 181 9.49 0.55 7.79
CA ASP A 181 10.86 0.02 7.82
C ASP A 181 11.15 -0.84 6.58
N VAL A 182 10.18 -1.66 6.17
CA VAL A 182 10.27 -2.43 4.92
C VAL A 182 10.42 -1.50 3.71
N ILE A 183 9.66 -0.40 3.67
CA ILE A 183 9.76 0.61 2.60
C ILE A 183 11.12 1.30 2.63
N ALA A 184 11.61 1.70 3.81
CA ALA A 184 12.91 2.32 3.97
C ALA A 184 14.04 1.40 3.49
N ALA A 185 14.05 0.14 3.92
CA ALA A 185 15.03 -0.86 3.49
C ALA A 185 14.99 -1.10 1.97
N ALA A 186 13.78 -1.15 1.39
CA ALA A 186 13.62 -1.28 -0.05
C ALA A 186 14.19 -0.08 -0.83
N ARG A 187 13.96 1.14 -0.34
CA ARG A 187 14.51 2.37 -0.93
C ARG A 187 16.03 2.44 -0.79
N MET A 188 16.60 1.97 0.32
CA MET A 188 18.06 1.83 0.49
C MET A 188 18.69 0.83 -0.49
N GLN A 189 17.91 -0.14 -0.97
CA GLN A 189 18.30 -1.07 -2.04
C GLN A 189 17.98 -0.50 -3.44
N ASP A 190 17.78 0.81 -3.54
CA ASP A 190 17.38 1.57 -4.71
C ASP A 190 16.04 1.15 -5.34
N LYS A 191 15.23 0.25 -4.75
CA LYS A 191 13.96 -0.18 -5.38
C LYS A 191 13.03 1.02 -5.62
N VAL A 192 12.31 1.03 -6.73
CA VAL A 192 11.40 2.16 -7.07
C VAL A 192 10.09 1.99 -6.32
N VAL A 193 10.12 2.41 -5.05
CA VAL A 193 9.01 2.29 -4.11
C VAL A 193 8.65 3.69 -3.62
N HIS A 194 7.38 4.02 -3.74
CA HIS A 194 6.77 5.22 -3.17
C HIS A 194 5.68 4.82 -2.20
N ALA A 195 5.38 5.70 -1.25
CA ALA A 195 4.42 5.39 -0.20
C ALA A 195 3.57 6.59 0.19
N GLU A 196 2.38 6.26 0.65
CA GLU A 196 1.38 7.16 1.20
C GLU A 196 0.91 6.66 2.54
N THR A 197 0.82 7.57 3.51
CA THR A 197 0.08 7.36 4.75
C THR A 197 -1.20 8.19 4.72
N THR A 198 -2.09 7.95 5.68
CA THR A 198 -3.32 8.75 5.82
C THR A 198 -3.19 9.71 6.98
N LEU A 199 -4.05 10.73 6.95
CA LEU A 199 -4.23 11.66 8.05
C LEU A 199 -4.42 10.94 9.39
N ALA A 200 -5.33 9.95 9.42
CA ALA A 200 -5.65 9.21 10.63
C ALA A 200 -4.42 8.45 11.16
N HIS A 201 -3.71 7.71 10.30
CA HIS A 201 -2.52 6.96 10.70
C HIS A 201 -1.37 7.84 11.20
N SER A 202 -1.21 9.02 10.59
CA SER A 202 -0.15 9.97 10.97
C SER A 202 -0.51 10.91 12.14
N ALA A 203 -1.73 10.81 12.69
CA ALA A 203 -2.18 11.71 13.76
C ALA A 203 -2.85 11.02 14.97
N LEU A 204 -3.29 9.76 14.84
CA LEU A 204 -4.08 9.05 15.86
C LEU A 204 -3.53 7.65 16.13
N SER A 205 -3.66 7.19 17.38
CA SER A 205 -3.34 5.80 17.76
C SER A 205 -4.59 4.92 17.84
N GLY A 206 -4.39 3.62 17.81
CA GLY A 206 -5.42 2.58 17.92
C GLY A 206 -6.07 2.49 19.30
N MET A 207 -5.60 3.26 20.29
CA MET A 207 -6.21 3.32 21.62
C MET A 207 -7.69 3.70 21.57
N HIS A 208 -8.14 4.41 20.53
CA HIS A 208 -9.54 4.73 20.31
C HIS A 208 -10.44 3.49 20.11
N TYR A 209 -9.92 2.35 19.67
CA TYR A 209 -10.69 1.11 19.55
C TYR A 209 -11.11 0.53 20.90
N TYR A 210 -10.39 0.85 21.96
CA TYR A 210 -10.65 0.40 23.34
C TYR A 210 -11.47 1.41 24.15
N HIS A 211 -12.04 2.42 23.48
CA HIS A 211 -12.91 3.39 24.14
C HIS A 211 -14.21 2.71 24.63
N GLN A 212 -14.66 3.08 25.83
CA GLN A 212 -15.82 2.45 26.47
C GLN A 212 -17.14 2.71 25.73
N ASP A 213 -17.26 3.88 25.08
CA ASP A 213 -18.34 4.12 24.12
C ASP A 213 -18.05 3.43 22.78
N TRP A 214 -18.91 2.47 22.45
CA TRP A 214 -18.86 1.73 21.20
C TRP A 214 -18.93 2.64 19.97
N ALA A 215 -19.72 3.72 19.99
CA ALA A 215 -19.87 4.61 18.84
C ALA A 215 -18.56 5.34 18.53
N HIS A 216 -17.88 5.83 19.57
CA HIS A 216 -16.53 6.38 19.46
C HIS A 216 -15.55 5.37 18.86
N ALA A 217 -15.51 4.16 19.40
CA ALA A 217 -14.58 3.12 18.93
C ALA A 217 -14.86 2.71 17.46
N ALA A 218 -16.12 2.52 17.11
CA ALA A 218 -16.53 2.16 15.74
C ALA A 218 -16.25 3.27 14.72
N ALA A 219 -16.30 4.55 15.11
CA ALA A 219 -15.97 5.67 14.23
C ALA A 219 -14.53 5.61 13.71
N HIS A 220 -13.61 5.04 14.49
CA HIS A 220 -12.18 4.92 14.14
C HIS A 220 -11.87 3.68 13.29
N VAL A 221 -12.86 2.81 12.99
CA VAL A 221 -12.64 1.57 12.23
C VAL A 221 -12.29 1.92 10.77
N ILE A 222 -11.03 1.69 10.41
CA ILE A 222 -10.40 1.88 9.10
C ILE A 222 -9.49 0.67 8.80
N ALA A 223 -9.05 0.53 7.54
CA ALA A 223 -8.19 -0.57 7.10
C ALA A 223 -7.02 -0.02 6.24
N PRO A 224 -5.75 -0.38 6.54
CA PRO A 224 -5.29 -1.07 7.75
C PRO A 224 -5.71 -0.33 9.04
N PRO A 225 -5.76 -0.99 10.21
CA PRO A 225 -6.20 -0.33 11.44
C PRO A 225 -5.17 0.69 11.94
N LEU A 226 -5.63 1.64 12.77
CA LEU A 226 -4.76 2.44 13.62
C LEU A 226 -3.97 1.52 14.58
N ARG A 227 -2.70 1.83 14.84
CA ARG A 227 -1.83 0.96 15.66
C ARG A 227 -1.85 1.35 17.13
N LEU A 228 -1.83 0.36 18.02
CA LEU A 228 -1.89 0.62 19.47
C LEU A 228 -0.65 1.35 20.01
N ASP A 229 0.52 1.15 19.40
CA ASP A 229 1.73 1.89 19.80
C ASP A 229 1.50 3.40 19.62
N PRO A 230 1.45 4.17 20.73
CA PRO A 230 1.18 5.60 20.70
C PRO A 230 2.26 6.41 19.96
N ASN A 231 3.44 5.84 19.71
CA ASN A 231 4.51 6.50 18.96
C ASN A 231 4.34 6.36 17.44
N THR A 232 3.46 5.49 16.96
CA THR A 232 3.28 5.23 15.52
C THR A 232 2.97 6.52 14.74
N PRO A 233 2.02 7.38 15.15
CA PRO A 233 1.72 8.62 14.44
C PRO A 233 2.93 9.55 14.30
N ASP A 234 3.68 9.73 15.39
CA ASP A 234 4.88 10.56 15.44
C ASP A 234 6.01 10.01 14.54
N CYS A 235 6.15 8.68 14.50
CA CYS A 235 7.09 8.01 13.61
C CYS A 235 6.71 8.24 12.14
N LEU A 236 5.46 7.98 11.77
CA LEU A 236 4.95 8.19 10.40
C LEU A 236 5.06 9.66 9.98
N MET A 237 4.84 10.60 10.88
CA MET A 237 5.05 12.04 10.63
C MET A 237 6.54 12.37 10.39
N GLY A 238 7.45 11.78 11.17
CA GLY A 238 8.89 11.90 10.92
C GLY A 238 9.31 11.30 9.56
N LEU A 239 8.69 10.20 9.15
CA LEU A 239 8.92 9.54 7.87
C LEU A 239 8.33 10.32 6.68
N LEU A 240 7.27 11.09 6.90
CA LEU A 240 6.82 12.12 5.97
C LEU A 240 7.86 13.24 5.87
N GLY A 241 8.44 13.68 7.00
CA GLY A 241 9.48 14.70 7.04
C GLY A 241 10.75 14.33 6.27
N ASN A 242 11.16 13.05 6.31
CA ASN A 242 12.40 12.58 5.68
C ASN A 242 12.25 11.92 4.29
N ASP A 243 11.04 11.92 3.71
CA ASP A 243 10.74 11.39 2.37
C ASP A 243 10.84 9.86 2.19
N ILE A 244 10.82 9.09 3.29
CA ILE A 244 10.50 7.66 3.21
C ILE A 244 9.03 7.47 2.80
N ILE A 245 8.12 8.23 3.41
CA ILE A 245 6.73 8.36 2.98
C ILE A 245 6.59 9.69 2.21
N ASN A 246 5.97 9.63 1.03
CA ASN A 246 6.02 10.75 0.08
C ASN A 246 4.79 11.65 0.11
N VAL A 247 3.63 11.09 0.45
CA VAL A 247 2.33 11.76 0.36
C VAL A 247 1.51 11.47 1.60
N VAL A 248 0.74 12.46 2.05
CA VAL A 248 -0.33 12.26 3.03
C VAL A 248 -1.69 12.50 2.38
N ALA A 249 -2.50 11.44 2.35
CA ALA A 249 -3.91 11.46 1.96
C ALA A 249 -4.79 11.47 3.22
N SER A 250 -6.12 11.45 3.08
CA SER A 250 -7.01 11.23 4.23
C SER A 250 -7.86 9.97 4.06
N ASP A 251 -7.81 9.32 2.90
CA ASP A 251 -8.62 8.14 2.58
C ASP A 251 -10.10 8.36 2.93
N HIS A 252 -10.63 9.52 2.54
CA HIS A 252 -11.93 9.97 3.00
C HIS A 252 -13.04 9.01 2.54
N ARG A 253 -13.74 8.44 3.52
CA ARG A 253 -14.93 7.61 3.36
C ARG A 253 -15.78 7.70 4.62
N ALA A 254 -16.59 8.76 4.70
CA ALA A 254 -17.40 9.03 5.88
C ALA A 254 -18.63 8.10 5.96
N PHE A 255 -18.83 7.51 7.13
CA PHE A 255 -20.06 6.81 7.51
C PHE A 255 -20.59 7.44 8.80
N ASN A 256 -21.90 7.58 8.91
CA ASN A 256 -22.51 8.01 10.17
C ASN A 256 -22.56 6.87 11.19
N THR A 257 -22.80 7.19 12.46
CA THR A 257 -22.87 6.19 13.54
C THR A 257 -23.90 5.10 13.27
N LYS A 258 -25.04 5.44 12.63
CA LYS A 258 -26.07 4.45 12.27
C LYS A 258 -25.59 3.43 11.23
N GLN A 259 -24.79 3.86 10.25
CA GLN A 259 -24.17 2.97 9.28
C GLN A 259 -23.07 2.14 9.94
N LYS A 260 -22.26 2.73 10.81
CA LYS A 260 -21.26 1.99 11.61
C LYS A 260 -21.92 0.89 12.44
N ALA A 261 -23.10 1.15 13.01
CA ALA A 261 -23.87 0.22 13.84
C ALA A 261 -24.34 -1.05 13.12
N MET A 262 -24.15 -1.18 11.80
CA MET A 262 -24.30 -2.46 11.08
C MET A 262 -23.44 -3.58 11.69
N GLY A 263 -22.30 -3.24 12.30
CA GLY A 263 -21.42 -4.19 12.98
C GLY A 263 -21.40 -4.06 14.50
N LYS A 264 -22.51 -3.61 15.13
CA LYS A 264 -22.60 -3.48 16.60
C LYS A 264 -22.28 -4.77 17.35
N GLU A 265 -22.67 -5.90 16.79
CA GLU A 265 -22.47 -7.24 17.37
C GLU A 265 -21.37 -8.04 16.65
N ASP A 266 -20.73 -7.45 15.65
CA ASP A 266 -19.77 -8.12 14.77
C ASP A 266 -18.92 -7.06 14.05
N PHE A 267 -17.69 -6.85 14.54
CA PHE A 267 -16.81 -5.80 14.01
C PHE A 267 -16.52 -5.94 12.51
N THR A 268 -16.63 -7.14 11.93
CA THR A 268 -16.40 -7.39 10.50
C THR A 268 -17.44 -6.75 9.60
N LYS A 269 -18.61 -6.42 10.16
CA LYS A 269 -19.71 -5.75 9.48
C LYS A 269 -19.69 -4.23 9.66
N ILE A 270 -18.75 -3.70 10.46
CA ILE A 270 -18.58 -2.25 10.57
C ILE A 270 -17.97 -1.75 9.25
N PRO A 271 -18.63 -0.85 8.51
CA PRO A 271 -18.05 -0.31 7.29
C PRO A 271 -16.74 0.44 7.60
N HIS A 272 -15.64 -0.01 7.00
CA HIS A 272 -14.33 0.61 7.19
C HIS A 272 -14.32 2.00 6.58
N GLY A 273 -13.77 3.02 7.24
CA GLY A 273 -13.65 4.36 6.66
C GLY A 273 -13.87 5.45 7.68
N ALA A 274 -13.24 6.60 7.42
CA ALA A 274 -13.31 7.78 8.26
C ALA A 274 -13.36 9.07 7.43
N ALA A 275 -13.84 10.14 8.06
CA ALA A 275 -13.74 11.49 7.51
C ALA A 275 -12.33 12.08 7.74
N GLY A 276 -11.98 13.14 6.98
CA GLY A 276 -10.66 13.77 7.09
C GLY A 276 -10.25 14.63 5.90
N VAL A 277 -11.10 14.77 4.87
CA VAL A 277 -10.78 15.55 3.66
C VAL A 277 -10.64 17.04 3.97
N GLU A 278 -11.42 17.54 4.91
CA GLU A 278 -11.40 18.93 5.37
C GLU A 278 -10.25 19.19 6.35
N ASP A 279 -9.97 18.23 7.23
CA ASP A 279 -9.05 18.42 8.34
C ASP A 279 -7.58 18.16 8.00
N ARG A 280 -7.32 17.43 6.91
CA ARG A 280 -5.97 16.99 6.51
C ARG A 280 -4.92 18.09 6.58
N MET A 281 -5.24 19.24 6.03
CA MET A 281 -4.29 20.34 5.92
C MET A 281 -3.87 20.90 7.29
N SER A 282 -4.85 21.27 8.13
CA SER A 282 -4.56 21.85 9.45
C SER A 282 -3.96 20.85 10.42
N VAL A 283 -4.42 19.60 10.41
CA VAL A 283 -3.89 18.59 11.33
C VAL A 283 -2.46 18.21 10.97
N ILE A 284 -2.12 18.08 9.67
CA ILE A 284 -0.72 17.85 9.25
C ILE A 284 0.14 19.08 9.50
N TRP A 285 -0.40 20.29 9.38
CA TRP A 285 0.33 21.50 9.79
C TRP A 285 0.66 21.48 11.28
N GLU A 286 -0.34 21.22 12.13
CA GLU A 286 -0.18 21.16 13.59
C GLU A 286 0.81 20.05 14.02
N ARG A 287 0.62 18.83 13.51
CA ARG A 287 1.43 17.66 13.92
C ARG A 287 2.78 17.58 13.23
N GLY A 288 2.93 18.22 12.06
CA GLY A 288 4.14 18.18 11.24
C GLY A 288 4.99 19.43 11.38
N VAL A 289 4.41 20.59 11.05
CA VAL A 289 5.14 21.87 10.98
C VAL A 289 5.32 22.48 12.37
N VAL A 290 4.22 22.68 13.10
CA VAL A 290 4.26 23.29 14.45
C VAL A 290 5.07 22.41 15.42
N ALA A 291 4.92 21.10 15.34
CA ALA A 291 5.68 20.15 16.14
C ALA A 291 7.17 20.00 15.71
N GLY A 292 7.62 20.70 14.66
CA GLY A 292 9.01 20.70 14.22
C GLY A 292 9.49 19.40 13.55
N LYS A 293 8.58 18.56 13.05
CA LYS A 293 8.91 17.32 12.32
C LYS A 293 9.26 17.59 10.85
N MET A 294 8.74 18.69 10.28
CA MET A 294 9.03 19.14 8.92
C MET A 294 8.88 20.66 8.81
N ASP A 295 9.50 21.27 7.80
CA ASP A 295 9.27 22.69 7.48
C ASP A 295 8.05 22.88 6.55
N GLU A 296 7.67 24.13 6.33
CA GLU A 296 6.57 24.53 5.45
C GLU A 296 6.76 24.08 3.98
N ASN A 297 8.01 23.97 3.51
CA ASN A 297 8.30 23.54 2.14
C ASN A 297 8.04 22.03 1.99
N ARG A 298 8.41 21.24 3.00
CA ARG A 298 8.14 19.82 3.05
C ARG A 298 6.65 19.56 3.25
N PHE A 299 5.95 20.38 4.02
CA PHE A 299 4.48 20.38 4.10
C PHE A 299 3.85 20.55 2.71
N VAL A 300 4.28 21.53 1.91
CA VAL A 300 3.83 21.69 0.51
C VAL A 300 4.16 20.46 -0.34
N ALA A 301 5.31 19.82 -0.10
CA ALA A 301 5.72 18.62 -0.83
C ALA A 301 4.77 17.44 -0.59
N VAL A 302 4.52 17.08 0.68
CA VAL A 302 3.72 15.90 1.05
C VAL A 302 2.22 16.09 0.84
N THR A 303 1.75 17.34 0.83
CA THR A 303 0.32 17.64 0.63
C THR A 303 -0.06 17.96 -0.82
N SER A 304 0.91 18.19 -1.72
CA SER A 304 0.61 18.54 -3.11
C SER A 304 1.70 18.18 -4.12
N SER A 305 2.94 18.66 -3.94
CA SER A 305 3.94 18.63 -5.02
C SER A 305 4.32 17.19 -5.38
N ASN A 306 4.45 16.30 -4.40
CA ASN A 306 4.81 14.91 -4.62
C ASN A 306 3.69 14.16 -5.33
N ALA A 307 2.43 14.32 -4.90
CA ALA A 307 1.28 13.75 -5.60
C ALA A 307 1.22 14.23 -7.06
N ALA A 308 1.46 15.53 -7.31
CA ALA A 308 1.48 16.08 -8.67
C ALA A 308 2.60 15.46 -9.53
N LYS A 309 3.79 15.19 -8.97
CA LYS A 309 4.88 14.52 -9.69
C LYS A 309 4.58 13.06 -9.97
N ILE A 310 4.05 12.34 -8.99
CA ILE A 310 3.73 10.91 -9.06
C ILE A 310 2.64 10.64 -10.11
N TYR A 311 1.62 11.50 -10.16
CA TYR A 311 0.49 11.35 -11.09
C TYR A 311 0.61 12.20 -12.36
N ASN A 312 1.78 12.76 -12.66
CA ASN A 312 2.11 13.47 -13.90
C ASN A 312 1.31 14.76 -14.16
N LEU A 313 1.11 15.55 -13.10
CA LEU A 313 0.41 16.84 -13.10
C LEU A 313 1.31 18.02 -12.74
N TYR A 314 2.57 17.79 -12.37
CA TYR A 314 3.54 18.83 -12.02
C TYR A 314 4.21 19.42 -13.28
N PRO A 315 4.48 20.75 -13.36
CA PRO A 315 4.20 21.78 -12.37
C PRO A 315 2.83 22.44 -12.51
N ARG A 316 1.96 21.94 -13.41
CA ARG A 316 0.63 22.51 -13.64
C ARG A 316 -0.22 22.56 -12.37
N LYS A 317 -0.08 21.56 -11.50
CA LYS A 317 -0.56 21.57 -10.11
C LYS A 317 0.60 21.36 -9.13
N GLY A 318 0.40 21.80 -7.90
CA GLY A 318 1.35 21.60 -6.80
C GLY A 318 2.57 22.52 -6.84
N ARG A 319 2.53 23.64 -7.59
CA ARG A 319 3.58 24.67 -7.57
C ARG A 319 3.00 26.04 -7.91
N ILE A 320 3.48 27.09 -7.23
CA ILE A 320 3.20 28.48 -7.58
C ILE A 320 4.28 28.99 -8.53
N VAL A 321 3.98 29.01 -9.83
CA VAL A 321 4.83 29.56 -10.90
C VAL A 321 3.96 30.04 -12.06
N PRO A 322 4.43 31.01 -12.89
CA PRO A 322 3.73 31.38 -14.12
C PRO A 322 3.43 30.15 -14.99
N GLY A 323 2.20 30.06 -15.49
CA GLY A 323 1.72 28.95 -16.32
C GLY A 323 1.13 27.75 -15.57
N ALA A 324 1.26 27.68 -14.24
CA ALA A 324 0.52 26.71 -13.44
C ALA A 324 -0.96 27.11 -13.31
N ASP A 325 -1.83 26.14 -12.98
CA ASP A 325 -3.22 26.42 -12.67
C ASP A 325 -3.29 27.28 -11.40
N ALA A 326 -4.21 28.26 -11.38
CA ALA A 326 -4.47 29.12 -10.23
C ALA A 326 -5.31 28.38 -9.16
N ASP A 327 -4.73 27.32 -8.61
CA ASP A 327 -5.21 26.54 -7.48
C ASP A 327 -4.36 26.86 -6.25
N VAL A 328 -4.76 27.87 -5.50
CA VAL A 328 -3.93 28.55 -4.49
C VAL A 328 -4.68 28.62 -3.17
N VAL A 329 -3.96 28.48 -2.07
CA VAL A 329 -4.48 28.69 -0.72
C VAL A 329 -3.69 29.81 -0.08
N VAL A 330 -4.38 30.81 0.46
CA VAL A 330 -3.78 31.75 1.41
C VAL A 330 -3.91 31.12 2.78
N TRP A 331 -2.77 30.72 3.31
CA TRP A 331 -2.66 29.98 4.56
C TRP A 331 -2.19 30.92 5.66
N ASP A 332 -2.92 30.99 6.77
CA ASP A 332 -2.52 31.73 7.95
C ASP A 332 -1.91 30.76 8.97
N PRO A 333 -0.58 30.81 9.19
CA PRO A 333 0.10 29.91 10.10
C PRO A 333 -0.14 30.24 11.58
N ASP A 334 -0.54 31.47 11.90
CA ASP A 334 -0.68 31.97 13.28
C ASP A 334 -2.13 31.87 13.78
N ALA A 335 -3.10 31.91 12.86
CA ALA A 335 -4.49 31.63 13.20
C ALA A 335 -4.69 30.18 13.62
N SER A 336 -5.67 29.98 14.52
CA SER A 336 -5.99 28.66 15.07
C SER A 336 -7.49 28.37 14.99
N ARG A 337 -7.84 27.11 14.74
CA ARG A 337 -9.22 26.60 14.83
C ARG A 337 -9.28 25.39 15.75
N THR A 338 -10.42 25.17 16.38
CA THR A 338 -10.73 23.91 17.07
C THR A 338 -11.62 23.07 16.19
N ILE A 339 -11.20 21.85 15.89
CA ILE A 339 -11.96 20.93 15.04
C ILE A 339 -13.18 20.42 15.80
N SER A 340 -14.35 20.43 15.16
CA SER A 340 -15.57 19.86 15.72
C SER A 340 -16.50 19.32 14.62
N ALA A 341 -17.15 18.20 14.89
CA ALA A 341 -18.21 17.64 14.05
C ALA A 341 -19.39 18.62 13.87
N SER A 342 -19.61 19.52 14.83
CA SER A 342 -20.68 20.51 14.77
C SER A 342 -20.48 21.59 13.68
N SER A 343 -19.24 21.81 13.23
CA SER A 343 -18.89 22.85 12.26
C SER A 343 -18.34 22.31 10.94
N GLN A 344 -18.21 20.99 10.79
CA GLN A 344 -17.60 20.36 9.61
C GLN A 344 -18.53 20.31 8.40
N ALA A 345 -17.96 20.39 7.20
CA ALA A 345 -18.65 20.19 5.92
C ALA A 345 -18.41 18.79 5.31
N GLN A 346 -17.43 18.03 5.81
CA GLN A 346 -17.04 16.73 5.24
C GLN A 346 -18.04 15.58 5.39
N GLY A 347 -19.11 15.77 6.17
CA GLY A 347 -20.13 14.75 6.42
C GLY A 347 -19.71 13.73 7.49
N GLY A 348 -20.67 12.90 7.88
CA GLY A 348 -20.59 12.12 9.12
C GLY A 348 -21.06 12.93 10.34
N ASP A 349 -21.48 12.23 11.37
CA ASP A 349 -21.91 12.75 12.68
C ASP A 349 -20.79 12.67 13.74
N PHE A 350 -19.59 12.28 13.32
CA PHE A 350 -18.40 12.14 14.16
C PHE A 350 -17.19 12.74 13.45
N ASN A 351 -16.28 13.38 14.20
CA ASN A 351 -14.97 13.82 13.71
C ASN A 351 -13.87 13.14 14.53
N LEU A 352 -12.89 12.52 13.87
CA LEU A 352 -11.82 11.79 14.59
C LEU A 352 -10.86 12.71 15.36
N TYR A 353 -10.86 14.01 15.04
CA TYR A 353 -9.99 15.02 15.64
C TYR A 353 -10.80 15.98 16.53
N GLU A 354 -11.95 15.54 17.05
CA GLU A 354 -12.86 16.35 17.87
C GLU A 354 -12.11 17.04 19.02
N GLY A 355 -12.30 18.36 19.15
CA GLY A 355 -11.69 19.17 20.19
C GLY A 355 -10.20 19.49 19.98
N GLN A 356 -9.56 18.96 18.93
CA GLN A 356 -8.17 19.28 18.63
C GLN A 356 -8.06 20.73 18.16
N ARG A 357 -7.21 21.51 18.85
CA ARG A 357 -6.79 22.84 18.40
C ARG A 357 -5.66 22.68 17.37
N CYS A 358 -5.82 23.31 16.21
CA CYS A 358 -4.80 23.34 15.16
C CYS A 358 -4.47 24.78 14.79
N HIS A 359 -3.19 25.11 14.75
CA HIS A 359 -2.68 26.28 14.03
C HIS A 359 -2.63 25.98 12.53
N GLY A 360 -2.53 27.03 11.72
CA GLY A 360 -2.57 26.85 10.27
C GLY A 360 -4.00 26.64 9.78
N VAL A 361 -4.59 27.70 9.25
CA VAL A 361 -5.95 27.67 8.69
C VAL A 361 -5.97 28.24 7.27
N PRO A 362 -6.79 27.67 6.38
CA PRO A 362 -7.01 28.26 5.05
C PRO A 362 -7.92 29.47 5.20
N LEU A 363 -7.39 30.68 5.01
CA LEU A 363 -8.19 31.92 4.99
C LEU A 363 -8.96 32.05 3.68
N VAL A 364 -8.28 31.74 2.58
CA VAL A 364 -8.77 31.89 1.22
C VAL A 364 -8.38 30.65 0.44
N THR A 365 -9.35 30.03 -0.22
CA THR A 365 -9.10 28.97 -1.21
C THR A 365 -9.53 29.49 -2.58
N ILE A 366 -8.58 29.45 -3.51
CA ILE A 366 -8.77 29.78 -4.92
C ILE A 366 -8.67 28.47 -5.72
N SER A 367 -9.68 28.20 -6.53
CA SER A 367 -9.64 27.07 -7.48
C SER A 367 -9.92 27.58 -8.88
N ARG A 368 -9.08 27.18 -9.84
CA ARG A 368 -9.17 27.60 -11.24
C ARG A 368 -9.23 29.13 -11.41
N GLY A 369 -8.52 29.87 -10.55
CA GLY A 369 -8.47 31.34 -10.56
C GLY A 369 -9.72 32.02 -10.01
N ARG A 370 -10.61 31.29 -9.33
CA ARG A 370 -11.82 31.83 -8.69
C ARG A 370 -11.71 31.68 -7.18
N LEU A 371 -12.07 32.73 -6.46
CA LEU A 371 -12.29 32.68 -5.03
C LEU A 371 -13.48 31.74 -4.75
N VAL A 372 -13.25 30.64 -4.04
CA VAL A 372 -14.28 29.63 -3.75
C VAL A 372 -14.54 29.45 -2.27
N CYS A 373 -13.56 29.77 -1.43
CA CYS A 373 -13.72 29.88 0.02
C CYS A 373 -13.04 31.17 0.50
N GLU A 374 -13.71 31.92 1.36
CA GLU A 374 -13.14 33.07 2.06
C GLU A 374 -13.74 33.14 3.47
N ASN A 375 -12.89 33.21 4.50
CA ASN A 375 -13.32 33.35 5.90
C ASN A 375 -14.40 32.33 6.32
N GLY A 376 -14.25 31.07 5.90
CA GLY A 376 -15.19 29.98 6.18
C GLY A 376 -16.47 29.98 5.33
N VAL A 377 -16.67 30.96 4.44
CA VAL A 377 -17.81 31.03 3.53
C VAL A 377 -17.47 30.37 2.20
N PHE A 378 -18.27 29.39 1.80
CA PHE A 378 -18.12 28.66 0.53
C PHE A 378 -19.03 29.25 -0.57
N THR A 379 -18.49 29.51 -1.76
CA THR A 379 -19.20 30.20 -2.87
C THR A 379 -18.99 29.54 -4.25
N CYS A 380 -18.75 28.24 -4.30
CA CYS A 380 -18.59 27.51 -5.57
C CYS A 380 -19.86 26.76 -5.99
N ALA A 381 -20.19 26.78 -7.29
CA ALA A 381 -21.28 25.98 -7.84
C ALA A 381 -20.84 24.53 -8.08
N GLN A 382 -21.76 23.58 -7.89
CA GLN A 382 -21.56 22.17 -8.28
C GLN A 382 -21.23 22.06 -9.78
N GLY A 383 -20.35 21.13 -10.14
CA GLY A 383 -19.88 20.92 -11.52
C GLY A 383 -18.88 21.96 -12.03
N SER A 384 -18.38 22.86 -11.15
CA SER A 384 -17.33 23.82 -11.51
C SER A 384 -15.96 23.18 -11.69
N GLY A 385 -15.72 22.05 -11.01
CA GLY A 385 -14.52 21.24 -11.13
C GLY A 385 -14.43 20.54 -12.48
N ARG A 386 -13.22 20.17 -12.90
CA ARG A 386 -13.00 19.42 -14.14
C ARG A 386 -12.24 18.14 -13.90
N PHE A 387 -12.64 17.09 -14.62
CA PHE A 387 -11.81 15.90 -14.77
C PHE A 387 -10.45 16.27 -15.39
N TYR A 388 -9.41 15.71 -14.82
CA TYR A 388 -8.03 15.99 -15.17
C TYR A 388 -7.33 14.73 -15.68
N PRO A 389 -7.11 14.62 -17.01
CA PRO A 389 -6.39 13.49 -17.58
C PRO A 389 -4.97 13.41 -17.04
N MET A 390 -4.62 12.28 -16.44
CA MET A 390 -3.29 11.97 -15.94
C MET A 390 -2.55 11.17 -17.02
N ARG A 391 -1.51 11.76 -17.62
CA ARG A 391 -0.73 11.10 -18.68
C ARG A 391 0.12 9.97 -18.12
N SER A 392 0.29 8.89 -18.88
CA SER A 392 1.20 7.79 -18.54
C SER A 392 2.66 8.21 -18.56
N PHE A 393 3.53 7.31 -18.08
CA PHE A 393 4.96 7.49 -17.95
C PHE A 393 5.36 8.77 -17.18
N PRO A 394 4.89 8.96 -15.94
CA PRO A 394 5.37 10.06 -15.10
C PRO A 394 6.89 9.99 -14.98
N ASP A 395 7.58 11.04 -15.44
CA ASP A 395 9.04 11.13 -15.43
C ASP A 395 9.61 10.87 -14.03
N PHE A 396 8.93 11.35 -12.99
CA PHE A 396 9.32 11.17 -11.60
C PHE A 396 9.51 9.69 -11.21
N LEU A 397 8.71 8.78 -11.77
CA LEU A 397 8.78 7.34 -11.52
C LEU A 397 9.57 6.61 -12.61
N TYR A 398 9.27 6.89 -13.89
CA TYR A 398 9.72 6.09 -15.02
C TYR A 398 11.10 6.48 -15.55
N LYS A 399 11.58 7.71 -15.31
CA LYS A 399 12.92 8.11 -15.78
C LYS A 399 14.03 7.23 -15.21
N LYS A 400 13.93 6.87 -13.92
CA LYS A 400 14.85 5.93 -13.27
C LYS A 400 14.68 4.51 -13.81
N MET A 401 13.43 4.08 -14.07
CA MET A 401 13.14 2.76 -14.64
C MET A 401 13.80 2.56 -16.01
N VAL A 402 13.68 3.53 -16.91
CA VAL A 402 14.30 3.48 -18.24
C VAL A 402 15.82 3.32 -18.15
N GLN A 403 16.46 4.01 -17.21
CA GLN A 403 17.91 3.86 -17.00
C GLN A 403 18.26 2.47 -16.45
N ARG A 404 17.45 1.93 -15.54
CA ARG A 404 17.64 0.58 -14.99
C ARG A 404 17.52 -0.52 -16.03
N GLU A 405 16.59 -0.39 -16.98
CA GLU A 405 16.43 -1.36 -18.08
C GLU A 405 17.60 -1.31 -19.07
N LYS A 406 18.23 -0.14 -19.25
CA LYS A 406 19.43 0.02 -20.08
C LYS A 406 20.66 -0.62 -19.44
N VAL A 407 20.74 -0.63 -18.11
CA VAL A 407 21.82 -1.30 -17.38
C VAL A 407 21.59 -2.82 -17.47
N PRO A 408 22.57 -3.61 -17.95
CA PRO A 408 22.48 -5.06 -17.99
C PRO A 408 22.02 -5.64 -16.64
N LEU A 409 21.06 -6.57 -16.67
CA LEU A 409 20.56 -7.36 -15.53
C LEU A 409 21.67 -8.03 -14.67
N SER A 410 22.90 -8.06 -15.18
CA SER A 410 24.10 -8.61 -14.56
C SER A 410 24.75 -7.71 -13.50
N VAL A 411 24.55 -6.39 -13.53
CA VAL A 411 25.23 -5.46 -12.62
C VAL A 411 24.54 -5.36 -11.24
N TYR A 412 23.24 -5.66 -11.16
CA TYR A 412 22.48 -5.52 -9.91
C TYR A 412 22.64 -6.70 -8.93
N ARG A 413 23.26 -7.82 -9.33
CA ARG A 413 23.46 -8.99 -8.45
C ARG A 413 24.92 -9.27 -8.05
N CYS A 414 25.89 -8.61 -8.69
CA CYS A 414 27.30 -8.77 -8.36
C CYS A 414 27.96 -7.39 -8.29
N ARG A 415 28.54 -7.03 -7.13
CA ARG A 415 29.47 -5.88 -6.99
C ARG A 415 30.82 -6.19 -7.67
N ASP A 416 30.78 -6.73 -8.89
CA ASP A 416 31.96 -6.99 -9.70
C ASP A 416 31.85 -6.16 -10.99
N PRO A 417 32.79 -5.23 -11.23
CA PRO A 417 32.82 -4.38 -12.43
C PRO A 417 32.86 -5.11 -13.77
N GLN A 418 33.07 -6.44 -13.80
CA GLN A 418 33.16 -7.23 -15.02
C GLN A 418 31.86 -7.93 -15.46
N THR A 419 30.73 -7.67 -14.82
CA THR A 419 29.50 -8.44 -15.05
C THR A 419 28.78 -8.11 -16.38
N GLN A 420 29.16 -8.85 -17.41
CA GLN A 420 28.47 -9.03 -18.69
C GLN A 420 27.00 -9.47 -18.49
N ARG A 421 26.08 -8.99 -19.36
CA ARG A 421 24.66 -9.38 -19.44
C ARG A 421 24.49 -10.86 -19.06
N LEU A 422 23.57 -11.20 -18.16
CA LEU A 422 23.19 -12.60 -17.89
C LEU A 422 22.86 -13.26 -19.22
N ARG A 423 23.78 -14.07 -19.73
CA ARG A 423 23.61 -14.89 -20.92
C ARG A 423 23.55 -16.32 -20.43
N GLY A 424 22.78 -17.16 -21.11
CA GLY A 424 22.95 -18.59 -20.96
C GLY A 424 24.42 -18.92 -21.15
N VAL A 425 24.97 -19.75 -20.27
CA VAL A 425 26.32 -20.29 -20.49
C VAL A 425 26.23 -21.12 -21.76
N ASP A 426 26.98 -20.73 -22.77
CA ASP A 426 27.09 -21.51 -23.99
C ASP A 426 27.77 -22.84 -23.64
N ARG A 427 27.07 -23.93 -23.90
CA ARG A 427 27.54 -25.29 -23.63
C ARG A 427 27.34 -26.09 -24.89
N ALA A 428 28.32 -26.91 -25.22
CA ALA A 428 28.09 -27.99 -26.17
C ALA A 428 26.89 -28.84 -25.69
N PRO A 429 26.02 -29.32 -26.59
CA PRO A 429 24.99 -30.28 -26.23
C PRO A 429 25.61 -31.48 -25.52
N TYR A 430 24.98 -31.93 -24.44
CA TYR A 430 25.45 -33.09 -23.69
C TYR A 430 25.44 -34.33 -24.57
N SER A 431 26.58 -35.02 -24.68
CA SER A 431 26.79 -36.18 -25.56
C SER A 431 26.99 -37.51 -24.82
N GLY A 432 26.76 -37.54 -23.50
CA GLY A 432 26.88 -38.77 -22.69
C GLY A 432 25.55 -39.50 -22.53
N ASP A 433 25.58 -40.63 -21.83
CA ASP A 433 24.38 -41.43 -21.54
C ASP A 433 23.43 -40.71 -20.57
N VAL A 434 22.13 -40.75 -20.86
CA VAL A 434 21.10 -40.17 -19.99
C VAL A 434 20.32 -41.29 -19.30
N ALA A 435 20.31 -41.29 -17.98
CA ALA A 435 19.47 -42.21 -17.21
C ALA A 435 18.01 -41.71 -17.18
N ALA A 436 17.06 -42.60 -17.45
CA ALA A 436 15.64 -42.30 -17.28
C ALA A 436 15.30 -42.25 -15.78
N VAL A 437 14.89 -41.08 -15.29
CA VAL A 437 14.42 -40.90 -13.91
C VAL A 437 12.90 -40.74 -13.93
N THR A 438 12.18 -41.69 -13.32
CA THR A 438 10.74 -41.57 -13.09
C THR A 438 10.47 -40.59 -11.95
N ASN A 439 10.07 -39.37 -12.29
CA ASN A 439 9.64 -38.38 -11.32
C ASN A 439 8.22 -38.71 -10.84
N SER A 440 8.09 -39.30 -9.65
CA SER A 440 6.80 -39.61 -9.01
C SER A 440 5.89 -38.39 -8.76
N ILE A 441 6.44 -37.17 -8.85
CA ILE A 441 5.73 -35.90 -8.63
C ILE A 441 5.14 -35.32 -9.94
N ARG A 442 5.59 -35.77 -11.12
CA ARG A 442 5.05 -35.32 -12.41
C ARG A 442 4.15 -36.40 -13.00
N LYS A 443 2.83 -36.33 -12.75
CA LYS A 443 1.85 -36.94 -13.65
C LYS A 443 1.75 -36.03 -14.88
N GLU A 444 2.49 -36.36 -15.93
CA GLU A 444 2.25 -35.77 -17.25
C GLU A 444 0.82 -36.14 -17.69
N SER A 445 -0.03 -35.13 -17.86
CA SER A 445 -1.31 -35.27 -18.54
C SER A 445 -1.04 -35.35 -20.04
N ALA A 446 -0.71 -36.53 -20.52
CA ALA A 446 -0.77 -36.88 -21.94
C ALA A 446 -1.90 -37.90 -22.13
N THR A 447 -2.89 -37.54 -22.93
CA THR A 447 -3.98 -38.39 -23.42
C THR A 447 -3.44 -39.65 -24.10
N PRO A 448 -3.99 -40.86 -23.84
CA PRO A 448 -3.58 -42.05 -24.57
C PRO A 448 -4.55 -42.37 -25.72
N GLU A 449 -4.05 -42.39 -26.95
CA GLU A 449 -4.50 -43.35 -27.96
C GLU A 449 -3.50 -44.51 -27.97
N GLY A 450 -4.01 -45.75 -27.94
CA GLY A 450 -3.25 -46.96 -28.28
C GLY A 450 -3.22 -48.05 -27.21
N ASP A 451 -3.98 -49.11 -27.46
CA ASP A 451 -4.01 -50.43 -26.80
C ASP A 451 -2.63 -51.03 -26.49
N VAL A 452 -2.42 -51.60 -25.27
CA VAL A 452 -2.03 -53.02 -25.00
C VAL A 452 -2.15 -53.35 -23.48
N PRO A 453 -2.12 -54.62 -23.01
CA PRO A 453 -3.13 -55.21 -22.12
C PRO A 453 -2.79 -55.16 -20.61
N MET A 454 -3.84 -55.28 -19.78
CA MET A 454 -3.74 -55.38 -18.31
C MET A 454 -2.88 -56.57 -17.87
N ARG A 455 -1.93 -56.32 -16.95
CA ARG A 455 -1.30 -57.35 -16.11
C ARG A 455 -1.70 -57.15 -14.65
N ALA A 456 -1.94 -58.26 -13.97
CA ALA A 456 -2.67 -58.37 -12.72
C ALA A 456 -2.05 -57.63 -11.52
N SER A 457 -2.96 -57.10 -10.68
CA SER A 457 -2.72 -56.52 -9.36
C SER A 457 -2.03 -57.52 -8.42
N THR A 458 -0.79 -57.23 -8.02
CA THR A 458 -0.20 -57.77 -6.78
C THR A 458 -0.45 -56.80 -5.63
N ARG A 459 -1.36 -57.21 -4.74
CA ARG A 459 -1.51 -56.63 -3.40
C ARG A 459 -0.21 -56.81 -2.64
N HIS A 460 0.38 -55.73 -2.13
CA HIS A 460 1.08 -55.77 -0.86
C HIS A 460 0.78 -54.50 -0.06
N SER A 461 0.01 -54.71 1.00
CA SER A 461 -0.13 -53.84 2.16
C SER A 461 1.24 -53.60 2.80
N GLY A 462 1.60 -52.34 3.00
CA GLY A 462 2.80 -51.96 3.74
C GLY A 462 2.74 -50.48 4.08
N VAL A 463 2.08 -50.17 5.20
CA VAL A 463 2.21 -48.87 5.86
C VAL A 463 3.67 -48.73 6.27
N ARG A 464 4.38 -47.71 5.78
CA ARG A 464 5.71 -47.34 6.31
C ARG A 464 5.49 -46.49 7.55
N ASP A 465 5.89 -47.04 8.70
CA ASP A 465 6.10 -46.27 9.92
C ASP A 465 7.38 -45.42 9.76
N LEU A 466 7.28 -44.12 10.02
CA LEU A 466 8.35 -43.13 9.81
C LEU A 466 9.26 -42.96 11.04
N HIS A 467 9.07 -43.75 12.11
CA HIS A 467 9.84 -43.64 13.35
C HIS A 467 10.94 -44.70 13.55
N GLU A 468 11.11 -45.68 12.66
CA GLU A 468 12.25 -46.61 12.74
C GLU A 468 13.42 -46.17 11.86
N SER A 469 14.37 -45.45 12.47
CA SER A 469 15.69 -45.16 11.89
C SER A 469 16.60 -46.40 12.03
N SER A 470 17.02 -46.99 10.91
CA SER A 470 18.00 -48.09 10.86
C SER A 470 19.46 -47.62 10.71
N PHE A 471 19.86 -46.58 11.44
CA PHE A 471 21.28 -46.22 11.55
C PHE A 471 21.98 -47.16 12.56
N SER A 472 22.63 -48.21 12.06
CA SER A 472 23.62 -48.99 12.82
C SER A 472 25.02 -48.61 12.36
N LEU A 473 25.79 -47.96 13.22
CA LEU A 473 27.23 -47.71 13.03
C LEU A 473 28.00 -48.96 13.44
N SER A 474 28.08 -49.93 12.54
CA SER A 474 28.96 -51.10 12.68
C SER A 474 29.74 -51.31 11.40
N GLY A 475 30.88 -50.61 11.29
CA GLY A 475 31.87 -50.79 10.24
C GLY A 475 33.15 -50.07 10.66
N ALA A 476 34.30 -50.73 10.52
CA ALA A 476 35.60 -50.15 10.86
C ALA A 476 35.82 -48.85 10.06
N GLN A 477 36.24 -47.78 10.73
CA GLN A 477 36.53 -46.49 10.11
C GLN A 477 37.99 -46.44 9.65
N VAL A 478 38.23 -45.73 8.55
CA VAL A 478 39.51 -45.71 7.80
C VAL A 478 40.70 -45.21 8.65
N ASP A 479 40.43 -44.59 9.80
CA ASP A 479 41.40 -43.95 10.69
C ASP A 479 41.55 -44.63 12.06
N ASP A 480 40.92 -45.80 12.28
CA ASP A 480 40.99 -46.56 13.55
C ASP A 480 42.42 -47.03 13.91
N HIS A 481 43.37 -46.97 12.97
CA HIS A 481 44.77 -47.35 13.18
C HIS A 481 45.72 -46.17 13.45
N ILE A 482 45.21 -44.94 13.57
CA ILE A 482 46.04 -43.76 13.85
C ILE A 482 46.07 -43.49 15.36
N PRO A 483 47.23 -43.57 16.04
CA PRO A 483 47.32 -43.28 17.48
C PRO A 483 46.95 -41.82 17.76
N LYS A 484 45.92 -41.59 18.59
CA LYS A 484 45.51 -40.25 19.03
C LYS A 484 46.62 -39.63 19.90
N ARG A 485 47.15 -38.48 19.48
CA ARG A 485 48.04 -37.65 20.33
C ARG A 485 47.28 -37.17 21.56
N SER A 486 47.92 -37.24 22.73
CA SER A 486 47.41 -36.68 23.97
C SER A 486 47.27 -35.15 23.86
N SER A 487 46.03 -34.66 23.92
CA SER A 487 45.76 -33.23 24.00
C SER A 487 46.06 -32.72 25.42
N ALA A 488 47.07 -31.86 25.55
CA ALA A 488 47.31 -31.12 26.77
C ALA A 488 46.21 -30.06 26.97
N ARG A 489 45.59 -30.04 28.16
CA ARG A 489 44.66 -28.98 28.57
C ARG A 489 45.45 -27.69 28.78
N ILE A 490 45.25 -26.70 27.91
CA ILE A 490 45.74 -25.34 28.14
C ILE A 490 44.75 -24.63 29.05
N LEU A 491 45.14 -24.47 30.32
CA LEU A 491 44.51 -23.55 31.26
C LEU A 491 45.21 -22.19 31.10
N ALA A 492 44.40 -21.16 30.79
CA ALA A 492 44.72 -19.74 30.64
C ALA A 492 45.29 -19.27 29.27
N PRO A 493 44.45 -18.66 28.41
CA PRO A 493 44.94 -17.71 27.41
C PRO A 493 45.25 -16.35 28.06
N PRO A 494 46.32 -15.65 27.63
CA PRO A 494 46.80 -14.45 28.29
C PRO A 494 46.02 -13.19 27.88
N GLY A 495 45.61 -12.43 28.89
CA GLY A 495 45.57 -10.95 28.83
C GLY A 495 44.34 -10.31 28.21
N GLY A 496 43.45 -9.80 29.06
CA GLY A 496 42.47 -8.78 28.66
C GLY A 496 41.29 -8.62 29.62
N ARG A 497 41.51 -8.02 30.79
CA ARG A 497 40.42 -7.54 31.67
C ARG A 497 39.79 -6.28 31.05
N SER A 498 38.46 -6.20 31.01
CA SER A 498 37.73 -4.94 31.12
C SER A 498 36.55 -5.11 32.09
N SER A 499 36.61 -4.34 33.17
CA SER A 499 35.61 -4.15 34.23
C SER A 499 34.27 -3.63 33.69
N GLY A 500 33.20 -3.95 34.42
CA GLY A 500 31.82 -3.62 34.06
C GLY A 500 31.33 -2.21 34.38
N ILE A 501 30.01 -2.09 34.15
CA ILE A 501 29.02 -1.08 34.56
C ILE A 501 29.14 0.26 33.80
N TRP A 502 28.18 0.53 32.89
CA TRP A 502 27.04 1.44 33.07
C TRP A 502 25.94 1.07 32.08
#